data_AF-A0A086P7U1-F1
#
_entry.id   AF-A0A086P7U1-F1
#
_cell.length_a   1.000
_cell.length_b   1.000
_cell.length_c   1.000
_cell.angle_alpha   90.00
_cell.angle_beta   90.00
_cell.angle_gamma   90.00
#
_symmetry.space_group_name_H-M   'P 1'
#
loop_
_entity.id
_entity.type
_entity.pdbx_description
1 polymer ?
#
loop_
_entity_poly.entity_id
_entity_poly.type
_entity_poly.pdbx_seq_one_letter_code
_entity_poly.pdbx_strand_id
1 'polypeptide(L)' 'MTERKGQHKPDNAETPRGPLGDTLPGREKEDPRTGGGQPQEEVEDRPSVGTVRPEDYPEKDRRDSRP' A
#
# COMPACT_ATOMS: atom_id res chain seq x y z
N MET A 1 13.92 29.07 13.66
CA MET A 1 12.82 28.14 13.31
C MET A 1 11.84 28.92 12.46
N THR A 2 11.80 28.70 11.15
CA THR A 2 10.92 29.47 10.25
C THR A 2 9.82 28.53 9.77
N GLU A 3 8.60 28.76 10.24
CA GLU A 3 7.41 28.01 9.87
C GLU A 3 7.04 28.31 8.41
N ARG A 4 7.12 27.29 7.53
CA ARG A 4 6.51 27.37 6.20
C ARG A 4 5.01 27.13 6.34
N LYS A 5 4.21 28.21 6.36
CA LYS A 5 2.76 28.13 6.16
C LYS A 5 2.47 27.49 4.80
N GLY A 6 2.07 26.23 4.80
CA GLY A 6 1.51 25.57 3.62
C GLY A 6 0.21 26.25 3.24
N GLN A 7 0.14 26.81 2.03
CA GLN A 7 -1.09 27.32 1.45
C GLN A 7 -1.97 26.11 1.12
N HIS A 8 -2.93 25.78 1.98
CA HIS A 8 -3.94 24.78 1.67
C HIS A 8 -5.00 25.40 0.76
N LYS A 9 -4.98 25.03 -0.53
CA LYS A 9 -6.09 25.32 -1.45
C LYS A 9 -7.15 24.23 -1.27
N PRO A 10 -8.44 24.58 -1.20
CA PRO A 10 -9.50 23.58 -1.04
C PRO A 10 -9.56 22.66 -2.26
N ASP A 11 -9.73 21.36 -1.98
CA ASP A 11 -9.76 20.29 -2.96
C ASP A 11 -11.02 20.42 -3.85
N ASN A 12 -10.85 20.92 -5.08
CA ASN A 12 -11.91 20.98 -6.11
C ASN A 12 -12.09 19.61 -6.81
N ALA A 13 -12.14 18.51 -6.04
CA ALA A 13 -12.45 17.19 -6.57
C ALA A 13 -13.97 17.06 -6.69
N GLU A 14 -14.53 17.39 -7.86
CA GLU A 14 -15.95 17.17 -8.15
C GLU A 14 -16.19 15.70 -8.48
N THR A 15 -16.96 15.00 -7.63
CA THR A 15 -17.42 13.63 -7.89
C THR A 15 -18.44 13.63 -9.05
N PRO A 16 -18.24 12.84 -10.11
CA PRO A 16 -19.15 12.81 -11.26
C PRO A 16 -20.55 12.32 -10.91
N ARG A 17 -21.53 12.87 -11.64
CA ARG A 17 -22.96 12.58 -11.45
C ARG A 17 -23.50 11.70 -12.57
N GLY A 18 -24.34 10.75 -12.20
CA GLY A 18 -25.07 9.91 -13.13
C GLY A 18 -26.25 10.65 -13.77
N PRO A 19 -26.91 10.02 -14.75
CA PRO A 19 -28.03 10.62 -15.48
C PRO A 19 -29.24 10.92 -14.59
N LEU A 20 -29.33 10.28 -13.42
CA LEU A 20 -30.37 10.53 -12.42
C LEU A 20 -29.88 11.43 -11.27
N GLY A 21 -28.68 12.00 -11.39
CA GLY A 21 -28.08 12.88 -10.37
C GLY A 21 -27.46 12.13 -9.18
N ASP A 22 -27.38 10.80 -9.24
CA ASP A 22 -26.67 9.96 -8.29
C ASP A 22 -25.15 10.16 -8.38
N THR A 23 -24.44 10.01 -7.26
CA THR A 23 -22.97 10.09 -7.24
C THR A 23 -22.38 8.80 -7.78
N LEU A 24 -21.57 8.90 -8.84
CA LEU A 24 -20.91 7.75 -9.44
C LEU A 24 -19.51 7.52 -8.83
N PRO A 25 -19.17 6.29 -8.39
CA PRO A 25 -17.80 5.96 -8.03
C PRO A 25 -16.92 5.89 -9.29
N GLY A 26 -15.65 6.31 -9.16
CA GLY A 26 -14.61 5.92 -10.14
C GLY A 26 -14.19 6.96 -11.19
N ARG A 27 -14.45 8.25 -10.98
CA ARG A 27 -13.87 9.33 -11.82
C ARG A 27 -13.55 10.60 -11.03
N GLU A 28 -13.32 10.46 -9.73
CA GLU A 28 -12.65 11.51 -8.97
C GLU A 28 -11.26 11.66 -9.59
N LYS A 29 -10.83 12.91 -9.84
CA LYS A 29 -9.42 13.14 -10.16
C LYS A 29 -8.63 12.53 -9.01
N GLU A 30 -7.69 11.64 -9.31
CA GLU A 30 -6.77 11.11 -8.31
C GLU A 30 -6.31 12.29 -7.45
N ASP A 31 -6.50 12.17 -6.13
CA ASP A 31 -6.03 13.23 -5.23
C ASP A 31 -4.54 13.44 -5.57
N PRO A 32 -4.11 14.64 -5.96
CA PRO A 32 -2.72 14.89 -6.30
C PRO A 32 -1.77 14.60 -5.12
N ARG A 33 -2.30 14.49 -3.89
CA ARG A 33 -1.58 14.03 -2.70
C ARG A 33 -1.37 12.51 -2.65
N THR A 34 -2.15 11.74 -3.41
CA THR A 34 -2.07 10.27 -3.50
C THR A 34 -1.58 9.84 -4.88
N GLY A 35 -0.52 10.48 -5.38
CA GLY A 35 0.13 10.14 -6.64
C GLY A 35 0.83 8.79 -6.56
N GLY A 36 0.07 7.69 -6.65
CA GLY A 36 0.58 6.32 -6.69
C GLY A 36 1.26 5.83 -5.40
N GLY A 37 1.32 4.51 -5.24
CA GLY A 37 2.11 3.88 -4.19
C GLY A 37 3.61 4.02 -4.43
N GLN A 38 4.42 3.81 -3.39
CA GLN A 38 5.87 3.67 -3.54
C GLN A 38 6.19 2.51 -4.50
N PRO A 39 7.27 2.59 -5.30
CA PRO A 39 7.71 1.45 -6.09
C PRO A 39 8.01 0.26 -5.18
N GLN A 40 7.78 -0.95 -5.68
CA GLN A 40 8.22 -2.16 -5.00
C GLN A 40 9.75 -2.14 -4.86
N GLU A 41 10.27 -2.47 -3.68
CA GLU A 41 11.71 -2.63 -3.44
C GLU A 41 12.31 -3.74 -4.33
N GLU A 42 13.57 -3.56 -4.74
CA GLU A 42 14.31 -4.57 -5.48
C GLU A 42 14.43 -5.87 -4.67
N VAL A 43 14.37 -7.02 -5.34
CA VAL A 43 14.46 -8.33 -4.68
C VAL A 43 15.70 -8.45 -3.79
N GLU A 44 16.83 -7.94 -4.26
CA GLU A 44 18.14 -8.00 -3.61
C GLU A 44 18.24 -7.08 -2.38
N ASP A 45 17.44 -6.02 -2.32
CA ASP A 45 17.42 -5.07 -1.20
C ASP A 45 16.51 -5.54 -0.05
N ARG A 46 15.63 -6.51 -0.31
CA ARG A 46 14.69 -7.02 0.71
C ARG A 46 15.43 -7.93 1.69
N PRO A 47 15.16 -7.81 3.00
CA PRO A 47 15.69 -8.76 3.97
C PRO A 47 15.20 -10.18 3.65
N SER A 48 16.12 -11.13 3.57
CA SER A 48 15.77 -12.53 3.35
C SER A 48 14.98 -13.06 4.56
N VAL A 49 13.70 -13.36 4.34
CA VAL A 49 12.85 -14.03 5.34
C VAL A 49 12.88 -15.53 5.11
N GLY A 50 12.75 -16.33 6.18
CA GLY A 50 12.66 -17.79 6.06
C GLY A 50 13.96 -18.50 5.66
N THR A 51 15.11 -18.02 6.13
CA THR A 51 16.43 -18.66 5.91
C THR A 51 16.66 -19.94 6.72
N VAL A 52 15.70 -20.33 7.56
CA VAL A 52 15.77 -21.54 8.38
C VAL A 52 15.55 -22.77 7.51
N ARG A 53 16.39 -23.79 7.68
CA ARG A 53 16.17 -25.08 7.03
C ARG A 53 15.18 -25.89 7.84
N PRO A 54 14.47 -26.85 7.23
CA PRO A 54 13.62 -27.79 7.97
C PRO A 54 14.35 -28.51 9.12
N GLU A 55 15.66 -28.75 8.97
CA GLU A 55 16.51 -29.38 9.98
C GLU A 55 16.78 -28.49 11.21
N ASP A 56 16.61 -27.17 11.09
CA ASP A 56 16.86 -26.22 12.16
C ASP A 56 15.65 -26.11 13.12
N TYR A 57 14.49 -26.68 12.74
CA TYR A 57 13.31 -26.78 13.61
C TYR A 57 13.47 -27.91 14.65
N PRO A 58 12.86 -27.76 15.84
CA PRO A 58 12.76 -28.85 16.81
C PRO A 58 12.14 -30.10 16.20
N GLU A 59 12.62 -31.28 16.63
CA GLU A 59 12.25 -32.57 16.05
C GLU A 59 10.73 -32.83 16.07
N LYS A 60 10.06 -32.45 17.16
CA LYS A 60 8.60 -32.56 17.30
C LYS A 60 7.86 -31.78 16.20
N ASP A 61 8.29 -30.55 15.92
CA ASP A 61 7.65 -29.65 14.95
C ASP A 61 7.98 -30.09 13.51
N ARG A 62 9.15 -30.70 13.31
CA ARG A 62 9.58 -31.28 12.03
C ARG A 62 8.80 -32.54 11.66
N ARG A 63 8.45 -33.38 12.65
CA ARG A 63 7.70 -34.62 12.40
C ARG A 63 6.28 -34.32 11.93
N ASP A 64 5.65 -33.33 12.53
CA ASP A 64 4.26 -32.96 12.28
C ASP A 64 4.07 -32.14 10.99
N SER A 65 5.16 -31.76 10.32
CA SER A 65 5.19 -31.02 9.05
C SER A 65 5.53 -31.88 7.82
N ARG A 66 5.69 -33.20 7.98
CA ARG A 66 5.86 -34.15 6.86
C ARG A 66 4.49 -34.51 6.26
N PRO A 67 4.34 -34.57 4.92
CA PRO A 67 3.08 -34.91 4.24
C PRO A 67 2.66 -36.36 4.44
#